data_AF-A0A955SKH8-F1
#
_entry.id   AF-A0A955SKH8-F1
#
_cell.length_a   1.000
_cell.length_b   1.000
_cell.length_c   1.000
_cell.angle_alpha   90.00
_cell.angle_beta   90.00
_cell.angle_gamma   90.00
#
_symmetry.space_group_name_H-M   'P 1'
#
loop_
_entity.id
_entity.type
_entity.pdbx_description
1 polymer ?
#
loop_
_entity_poly.entity_id
_entity_poly.type
_entity_poly.pdbx_seq_one_letter_code
_entity_poly.pdbx_strand_id
1 'polypeptide(L)'
;MATQIREPVLLTGAGFTRNFGGYLAKQMWEKIFNHEQVHNYPSLVNLLKDNLDFESVYNEVMNGNGYTSEAQAALNQAVNSAYAQLDDVTRNYWAPSAYFVSQPPVSRQGFNELLDLFGSKGRSKGYIFTLNQDLFVERWHSEERKLLR
;
A
#
# COMPACT_ATOMS: atom_id res chain seq x y z
N MET A 1 7.69 -20.91 -30.59
CA MET A 1 8.95 -20.73 -29.84
C MET A 1 8.61 -20.61 -28.36
N ALA A 2 9.33 -21.30 -27.48
CA ALA A 2 9.07 -21.29 -26.05
C ALA A 2 9.38 -19.92 -25.44
N THR A 3 8.54 -19.45 -24.54
CA THR A 3 8.80 -18.27 -23.70
C THR A 3 9.92 -18.60 -22.72
N GLN A 4 10.94 -17.74 -22.65
CA GLN A 4 12.05 -17.92 -21.71
C GLN A 4 11.64 -17.36 -20.34
N ILE A 5 11.99 -18.06 -19.26
CA ILE A 5 11.83 -17.56 -17.89
C ILE A 5 13.14 -16.93 -17.46
N ARG A 6 13.08 -15.74 -16.87
CA ARG A 6 14.24 -15.11 -16.22
C ARG A 6 14.48 -15.83 -14.89
N GLU A 7 15.74 -16.13 -14.59
CA GLU A 7 16.15 -16.76 -13.33
C GLU A 7 15.89 -15.93 -12.06
N PRO A 8 16.17 -14.61 -12.03
CA PRO A 8 15.98 -13.84 -10.80
C PRO A 8 14.50 -13.63 -10.48
N VAL A 9 14.13 -13.87 -9.23
CA VAL A 9 12.80 -13.61 -8.65
C VAL A 9 12.96 -12.60 -7.54
N LEU A 10 12.14 -11.54 -7.55
CA LEU A 10 12.07 -10.58 -6.45
C LEU A 10 10.91 -10.96 -5.52
N LEU A 11 11.22 -11.08 -4.24
CA LEU A 11 10.23 -11.27 -3.16
C LEU A 11 10.31 -10.05 -2.25
N THR A 12 9.25 -9.24 -2.20
CA THR A 12 9.16 -8.11 -1.27
C THR A 12 8.36 -8.50 -0.02
N GLY A 13 8.89 -8.14 1.15
CA GLY A 13 8.26 -8.37 2.43
C GLY A 13 7.38 -7.20 2.88
N ALA A 14 6.57 -7.46 3.92
CA ALA A 14 5.77 -6.42 4.54
C ALA A 14 6.65 -5.25 5.00
N GLY A 15 6.32 -4.03 4.56
CA GLY A 15 7.08 -2.82 4.90
C GLY A 15 8.19 -2.46 3.92
N PHE A 16 8.29 -3.11 2.75
CA PHE A 16 9.20 -2.67 1.69
C PHE A 16 9.01 -1.18 1.34
N THR A 17 7.75 -0.73 1.24
CA THR A 17 7.37 0.66 1.03
C THR A 17 7.80 1.64 2.14
N ARG A 18 8.08 1.15 3.36
CA ARG A 18 8.51 1.99 4.50
C ARG A 18 9.84 2.71 4.25
N ASN A 19 10.71 2.10 3.46
CA ASN A 19 11.99 2.66 3.03
C ASN A 19 11.83 3.90 2.14
N PHE A 20 10.61 4.16 1.66
CA PHE A 20 10.26 5.23 0.74
C PHE A 20 9.14 6.12 1.30
N GLY A 21 9.11 6.26 2.64
CA GLY A 21 8.12 7.07 3.34
C GLY A 21 6.78 6.40 3.61
N GLY A 22 6.55 5.18 3.11
CA GLY A 22 5.30 4.44 3.35
C GLY A 22 5.07 4.07 4.81
N TYR A 23 3.92 3.43 5.09
CA TYR A 23 3.47 3.09 6.43
C TYR A 23 3.69 1.60 6.75
N LEU A 24 4.04 1.33 8.00
CA LEU A 24 3.96 -0.02 8.56
C LEU A 24 2.50 -0.37 8.91
N ALA A 25 2.22 -1.66 9.12
CA ALA A 25 0.88 -2.14 9.51
C ALA A 25 0.32 -1.38 10.73
N LYS A 26 1.14 -1.12 11.75
CA LYS A 26 0.75 -0.33 12.91
C LYS A 26 0.33 1.11 12.55
N GLN A 27 1.02 1.74 11.61
CA GLN A 27 0.71 3.11 11.19
C GLN A 27 -0.54 3.15 10.29
N MET A 28 -0.75 2.11 9.48
CA MET A 28 -2.02 1.92 8.76
C MET A 28 -3.18 1.79 9.75
N TRP A 29 -3.01 0.96 10.79
CA TRP A 29 -3.98 0.77 11.86
C TRP A 29 -4.31 2.09 12.57
N GLU A 30 -3.29 2.83 13.00
CA GLU A 30 -3.45 4.13 13.66
C GLU A 30 -4.25 5.12 12.78
N LYS A 31 -4.02 5.13 11.46
CA LYS A 31 -4.76 6.00 10.54
C LYS A 31 -6.22 5.61 10.38
N ILE A 32 -6.51 4.32 10.30
CA ILE A 32 -7.88 3.81 10.18
C ILE A 32 -8.62 4.06 11.49
N PHE A 33 -8.02 3.70 12.62
CA PHE A 33 -8.62 3.85 13.94
C PHE A 33 -8.96 5.31 14.26
N ASN A 34 -8.03 6.24 13.99
CA ASN A 34 -8.22 7.66 14.30
C ASN A 34 -9.02 8.43 13.21
N HIS A 35 -9.62 7.74 12.24
CA HIS A 35 -10.41 8.40 11.20
C HIS A 35 -11.72 8.92 11.79
N GLU A 36 -12.08 10.19 11.51
CA GLU A 36 -13.27 10.84 12.08
C GLU A 36 -14.56 10.02 11.91
N GLN A 37 -14.71 9.39 10.74
CA GLN A 37 -15.90 8.61 10.41
C GLN A 37 -16.00 7.36 11.27
N VAL A 38 -14.89 6.75 11.67
CA VAL A 38 -14.88 5.59 12.59
C VAL A 38 -15.33 6.02 13.99
N HIS A 39 -14.85 7.17 14.46
CA HIS A 39 -15.19 7.70 15.78
C HIS A 39 -16.67 8.07 15.96
N ASN A 40 -17.40 8.26 14.86
CA ASN A 40 -18.85 8.47 14.89
C ASN A 40 -19.64 7.21 15.26
N TYR A 41 -19.01 6.02 15.26
CA TYR A 41 -19.64 4.73 15.56
C TYR A 41 -18.93 4.03 16.72
N PRO A 42 -19.47 4.10 17.96
CA PRO A 42 -18.85 3.47 19.12
C PRO A 42 -18.62 1.96 18.98
N SER A 43 -19.46 1.25 18.24
CA SER A 43 -19.29 -0.18 17.96
C SER A 43 -18.02 -0.46 17.17
N LEU A 44 -17.72 0.33 16.14
CA LEU A 44 -16.48 0.21 15.36
C LEU A 44 -15.25 0.53 16.22
N VAL A 45 -15.32 1.58 17.03
CA VAL A 45 -14.23 1.97 17.94
C VAL A 45 -13.90 0.86 18.92
N ASN A 46 -14.91 0.19 19.48
CA ASN A 46 -14.70 -0.92 20.40
C ASN A 46 -14.11 -2.13 19.69
N LEU A 47 -14.64 -2.51 18.53
CA LEU A 47 -14.11 -3.62 17.74
C LEU A 47 -12.63 -3.41 17.38
N LEU A 48 -12.28 -2.22 16.90
CA LEU A 48 -10.89 -1.86 16.56
C LEU A 48 -9.97 -1.69 17.78
N LYS A 49 -10.51 -1.60 19.00
CA LYS A 49 -9.68 -1.64 20.22
C LYS A 49 -9.38 -3.07 20.63
N ASP A 50 -10.36 -3.95 20.50
CA ASP A 50 -10.32 -5.31 21.02
C ASP A 50 -9.65 -6.29 20.04
N ASN A 51 -9.67 -5.98 18.74
CA ASN A 51 -9.10 -6.82 17.71
C ASN A 51 -8.12 -6.03 16.82
N LEU A 52 -6.84 -6.40 16.85
CA LEU A 52 -5.77 -5.80 16.04
C LEU A 52 -5.59 -6.47 14.68
N ASP A 53 -6.31 -7.56 14.41
CA ASP A 53 -6.31 -8.23 13.11
C ASP A 53 -7.29 -7.54 12.16
N PHE A 54 -6.73 -6.81 11.21
CA PHE A 54 -7.49 -6.06 10.23
C PHE A 54 -8.40 -6.94 9.37
N GLU A 55 -7.93 -8.10 8.94
CA GLU A 55 -8.73 -8.96 8.06
C GLU A 55 -9.98 -9.47 8.79
N SER A 56 -9.81 -9.88 10.04
CA SER A 56 -10.93 -10.29 10.90
C SER A 56 -11.90 -9.15 11.14
N VAL A 57 -11.43 -7.95 11.52
CA VAL A 57 -12.28 -6.78 11.75
C VAL A 57 -13.05 -6.40 10.48
N TYR A 58 -12.35 -6.33 9.34
CA TYR A 58 -12.97 -5.95 8.08
C TYR A 58 -14.05 -6.96 7.67
N ASN A 59 -13.76 -8.26 7.80
CA ASN A 59 -14.73 -9.31 7.50
C ASN A 59 -15.95 -9.25 8.43
N GLU A 60 -15.75 -9.04 9.73
CA GLU A 60 -16.85 -8.91 10.69
C GLU A 60 -17.77 -7.73 10.36
N VAL A 61 -17.20 -6.57 10.03
CA VAL A 61 -17.98 -5.38 9.73
C VAL A 61 -18.71 -5.50 8.39
N MET A 62 -18.04 -6.00 7.35
CA MET A 62 -18.62 -6.05 5.99
C MET A 62 -19.61 -7.19 5.80
N ASN A 63 -19.36 -8.35 6.41
CA ASN A 63 -20.16 -9.56 6.18
C ASN A 63 -20.98 -9.98 7.40
N GLY A 64 -20.76 -9.38 8.56
CA GLY A 64 -21.55 -9.64 9.76
C GLY A 64 -22.88 -8.91 9.77
N ASN A 65 -23.82 -9.42 10.56
CA ASN A 65 -25.16 -8.83 10.74
C ASN A 65 -25.21 -7.74 11.83
N GLY A 66 -24.07 -7.42 12.46
CA GLY A 66 -24.00 -6.54 13.64
C GLY A 66 -23.76 -5.05 13.34
N TYR A 67 -23.56 -4.68 12.07
CA TYR A 67 -23.18 -3.33 11.67
C TYR A 67 -24.15 -2.78 10.62
N THR A 68 -24.44 -1.49 10.71
CA THR A 68 -25.28 -0.82 9.73
C THR A 68 -24.50 -0.48 8.46
N SER A 69 -25.19 -0.25 7.35
CA SER A 69 -24.58 0.15 6.09
C SER A 69 -23.74 1.43 6.22
N GLU A 70 -24.13 2.34 7.11
CA GLU A 70 -23.38 3.58 7.38
C GLU A 70 -22.08 3.29 8.15
N ALA A 71 -22.09 2.37 9.11
CA ALA A 71 -20.88 1.93 9.80
C ALA A 71 -19.92 1.21 8.84
N GLN A 72 -20.45 0.38 7.94
CA GLN A 72 -19.66 -0.25 6.87
C GLN A 72 -19.02 0.80 5.95
N ALA A 73 -19.81 1.79 5.51
CA ALA A 73 -19.31 2.89 4.70
C ALA A 73 -18.22 3.69 5.43
N ALA A 74 -18.38 3.95 6.72
CA ALA A 74 -17.40 4.65 7.54
C ALA A 74 -16.06 3.91 7.64
N LEU A 75 -16.09 2.58 7.87
CA LEU A 75 -14.87 1.77 7.87
C LEU A 75 -14.22 1.73 6.48
N ASN A 76 -15.00 1.53 5.41
CA ASN A 76 -14.48 1.56 4.04
C ASN A 76 -13.82 2.90 3.69
N GLN A 77 -14.45 4.01 4.08
CA GLN A 77 -13.89 5.34 3.87
C GLN A 77 -12.58 5.53 4.63
N ALA A 78 -12.49 5.06 5.88
CA ALA A 78 -11.27 5.13 6.68
C ALA A 78 -10.13 4.31 6.06
N VAL A 79 -10.42 3.09 5.58
CA VAL A 79 -9.46 2.23 4.88
C VAL A 79 -8.98 2.90 3.60
N ASN A 80 -9.89 3.34 2.74
CA ASN A 80 -9.55 4.01 1.49
C ASN A 80 -8.74 5.29 1.73
N SER A 81 -9.10 6.08 2.74
CA SER A 81 -8.36 7.27 3.15
C SER A 81 -6.93 6.94 3.61
N ALA A 82 -6.76 5.87 4.40
CA ALA A 82 -5.43 5.44 4.84
C ALA A 82 -4.54 4.99 3.66
N TYR A 83 -5.09 4.25 2.70
CA TYR A 83 -4.38 3.84 1.49
C TYR A 83 -4.09 5.01 0.54
N ALA A 84 -5.01 5.97 0.39
CA ALA A 84 -4.77 7.19 -0.36
C ALA A 84 -3.65 8.04 0.27
N GLN A 85 -3.61 8.15 1.60
CA GLN A 85 -2.52 8.84 2.30
C GLN A 85 -1.19 8.11 2.15
N LEU A 86 -1.19 6.77 2.20
CA LEU A 86 0.00 5.95 1.92
C LEU A 86 0.53 6.27 0.52
N ASP A 87 -0.36 6.24 -0.47
CA ASP A 87 -0.05 6.56 -1.84
C ASP A 87 0.53 7.98 -1.97
N ASP A 88 -0.13 8.99 -1.40
CA ASP A 88 0.33 10.39 -1.41
C ASP A 88 1.73 10.55 -0.83
N VAL A 89 2.02 9.94 0.33
CA VAL A 89 3.35 10.02 0.92
C VAL A 89 4.39 9.35 0.04
N THR A 90 4.07 8.19 -0.54
CA THR A 90 4.98 7.50 -1.45
C THR A 90 5.23 8.26 -2.75
N ARG A 91 4.22 8.96 -3.29
CA ARG A 91 4.37 9.86 -4.44
C ARG A 91 5.27 11.05 -4.08
N ASN A 92 4.98 11.71 -2.96
CA ASN A 92 5.69 12.91 -2.53
C ASN A 92 7.15 12.63 -2.13
N TYR A 93 7.51 11.40 -1.78
CA TYR A 93 8.88 11.00 -1.45
C TYR A 93 9.91 11.34 -2.53
N TRP A 94 9.53 11.29 -3.81
CA TRP A 94 10.39 11.67 -4.94
C TRP A 94 9.98 12.99 -5.63
N ALA A 95 9.06 13.77 -5.04
CA ALA A 95 8.63 15.04 -5.61
C ALA A 95 9.77 16.09 -5.54
N PRO A 96 10.03 16.86 -6.62
CA PRO A 96 11.02 17.94 -6.60
C PRO A 96 10.75 19.01 -5.54
N SER A 97 9.48 19.17 -5.15
CA SER A 97 8.99 20.12 -4.14
C SER A 97 8.90 19.52 -2.73
N ALA A 98 9.50 18.37 -2.45
CA ALA A 98 9.58 17.80 -1.11
C ALA A 98 10.56 18.61 -0.25
N TYR A 99 10.24 19.88 0.02
CA TYR A 99 11.06 20.85 0.75
C TYR A 99 11.38 20.44 2.21
N PHE A 100 10.73 19.39 2.73
CA PHE A 100 10.85 18.96 4.13
C PHE A 100 11.52 17.60 4.33
N VAL A 101 11.86 16.88 3.26
CA VAL A 101 12.58 15.61 3.35
C VAL A 101 13.95 15.83 2.72
N SER A 102 15.00 15.79 3.55
CA SER A 102 16.37 15.58 3.07
C SER A 102 16.35 14.55 1.95
N GLN A 103 17.03 14.80 0.84
CA GLN A 103 16.89 14.03 -0.40
C GLN A 103 16.76 12.52 -0.12
N PRO A 104 15.81 11.82 -0.77
CA PRO A 104 15.55 10.43 -0.48
C PRO A 104 16.86 9.62 -0.63
N PRO A 105 17.25 8.78 0.35
CA PRO A 105 18.48 7.99 0.30
C PRO A 105 18.59 7.05 -0.91
N VAL A 106 17.48 6.79 -1.60
CA VAL A 106 17.42 5.97 -2.80
C VAL A 106 16.89 6.80 -3.97
N SER A 107 17.68 6.85 -5.05
CA SER A 107 17.28 7.53 -6.28
C SER A 107 16.15 6.76 -6.97
N ARG A 108 15.17 7.49 -7.50
CA ARG A 108 14.05 6.91 -8.27
C ARG A 108 14.53 6.11 -9.47
N GLN A 109 15.55 6.61 -10.17
CA GLN A 109 16.12 5.94 -11.33
C GLN A 109 16.74 4.59 -10.94
N GLY A 110 17.59 4.57 -9.91
CA GLY A 110 18.23 3.32 -9.46
C GLY A 110 17.21 2.28 -8.99
N PHE A 111 16.11 2.72 -8.38
CA PHE A 111 15.02 1.83 -8.00
C PHE A 111 14.28 1.21 -9.20
N ASN A 112 14.00 2.01 -10.25
CA ASN A 112 13.42 1.47 -11.49
C ASN A 112 14.38 0.49 -12.17
N GLU A 113 15.67 0.84 -12.25
CA GLU A 113 16.70 -0.04 -12.82
C GLU A 113 16.80 -1.36 -12.04
N LEU A 114 16.63 -1.33 -10.71
CA LEU A 114 16.53 -2.54 -9.88
C LEU A 114 15.30 -3.38 -10.27
N LEU A 115 14.10 -2.80 -10.36
CA LEU A 115 12.89 -3.54 -10.72
C LEU A 115 12.97 -4.14 -12.13
N ASP A 116 13.59 -3.43 -13.07
CA ASP A 116 13.81 -3.89 -14.45
C ASP A 116 14.69 -5.16 -14.53
N LEU A 117 15.52 -5.44 -13.51
CA LEU A 117 16.28 -6.69 -13.42
C LEU A 117 15.37 -7.91 -13.24
N PHE A 118 14.23 -7.71 -12.58
CA PHE A 118 13.24 -8.75 -12.26
C PHE A 118 12.03 -8.72 -13.19
N GLY A 119 11.84 -7.62 -13.91
CA GLY A 119 10.77 -7.42 -14.88
C GLY A 119 10.87 -8.30 -16.14
N SER A 120 9.75 -8.43 -16.83
CA SER A 120 9.72 -9.08 -18.15
C SER A 120 10.47 -8.23 -19.19
N LYS A 121 11.23 -8.87 -20.09
CA LYS A 121 11.99 -8.18 -21.14
C LYS A 121 11.90 -8.95 -22.46
N GLY A 122 11.38 -8.29 -23.51
CA GLY A 122 11.18 -8.93 -24.81
C GLY A 122 10.25 -10.14 -24.70
N ARG A 123 10.75 -11.34 -25.04
CA ARG A 123 9.99 -12.60 -24.92
C ARG A 123 10.24 -13.35 -23.61
N SER A 124 10.98 -12.76 -22.67
CA SER A 124 11.33 -13.39 -21.40
C SER A 124 10.44 -12.88 -20.27
N LYS A 125 9.85 -13.81 -19.51
CA LYS A 125 9.00 -13.51 -18.35
C LYS A 125 9.83 -13.34 -17.08
N GLY A 126 9.59 -12.25 -16.36
CA GLY A 126 10.14 -11.97 -15.04
C GLY A 126 9.07 -12.08 -13.95
N TYR A 127 9.50 -12.17 -12.69
CA TYR A 127 8.62 -12.40 -11.55
C TYR A 127 8.96 -11.48 -10.37
N ILE A 128 7.93 -10.80 -9.87
CA ILE A 128 7.96 -10.01 -8.64
C ILE A 128 6.77 -10.46 -7.81
N PHE A 129 7.02 -10.95 -6.61
CA PHE A 129 5.98 -11.30 -5.64
C PHE A 129 6.06 -10.34 -4.47
N THR A 130 4.91 -9.81 -4.08
CA THR A 130 4.79 -8.91 -2.93
C THR A 130 3.86 -9.52 -1.89
N LEU A 131 4.25 -9.44 -0.63
CA LEU A 131 3.43 -9.88 0.51
C LEU A 131 2.44 -8.81 0.99
N ASN A 132 2.60 -7.55 0.56
CA ASN A 132 1.67 -6.46 0.83
C ASN A 132 1.17 -5.84 -0.49
N GLN A 133 0.16 -4.96 -0.42
CA GLN A 133 -0.10 -4.03 -1.53
C GLN A 133 1.10 -3.08 -1.67
N ASP A 134 2.07 -3.48 -2.50
CA ASP A 134 3.24 -2.67 -2.82
C ASP A 134 2.87 -1.77 -4.00
N LEU A 135 2.24 -0.65 -3.66
CA LEU A 135 1.85 0.41 -4.61
C LEU A 135 2.99 0.80 -5.55
N PHE A 136 4.26 0.67 -5.14
CA PHE A 136 5.41 0.90 -6.02
C PHE A 136 5.52 -0.09 -7.18
N VAL A 137 5.40 -1.39 -6.89
CA VAL A 137 5.47 -2.44 -7.92
C VAL A 137 4.25 -2.36 -8.82
N GLU A 138 3.08 -2.14 -8.22
CA GLU A 138 1.81 -1.98 -8.97
C GLU A 138 1.88 -0.78 -9.92
N ARG A 139 2.36 0.37 -9.46
CA ARG A 139 2.55 1.58 -10.30
C ARG A 139 3.66 1.43 -11.34
N TRP A 140 4.74 0.74 -11.01
CA TRP A 140 5.79 0.43 -11.98
C TRP A 140 5.25 -0.51 -13.08
N HIS A 141 4.44 -1.51 -12.72
CA HIS A 141 3.87 -2.49 -13.64
C HIS A 141 2.73 -1.92 -14.50
N SER A 142 1.86 -1.06 -13.96
CA SER A 142 0.66 -0.57 -14.67
C SER A 142 0.98 0.37 -15.84
N GLU A 143 2.24 0.74 -16.06
CA GLU A 143 2.67 1.80 -16.98
C GLU A 143 1.86 3.11 -16.83
N GLU A 144 1.17 3.32 -15.70
CA GLU A 144 0.51 4.56 -15.34
C GLU A 144 1.59 5.62 -15.05
N ARG A 145 2.05 6.22 -16.15
CA ARG A 145 2.86 7.42 -16.32
C ARG A 145 3.34 8.08 -15.02
N LYS A 146 4.49 7.58 -14.57
CA LYS A 146 5.41 8.16 -13.57
C LYS A 146 4.78 8.16 -12.17
N LEU A 147 5.60 7.81 -11.17
CA LEU A 147 5.36 7.90 -9.72
C LEU A 147 4.80 9.25 -9.20
N LEU A 148 4.45 10.21 -10.07
CA LEU A 148 4.11 11.60 -9.84
C LEU A 148 3.22 12.16 -10.97
N ARG A 149 2.07 11.55 -11.27
CA ARG A 149 0.95 12.34 -11.80
C ARG A 149 -0.16 12.38 -10.78
#